data_AF-A0A7K3G5B7-F1
#
_entry.id   AF-A0A7K3G5B7-F1
#
_cell.length_a   1.000
_cell.length_b   1.000
_cell.length_c   1.000
_cell.angle_alpha   90.00
_cell.angle_beta   90.00
_cell.angle_gamma   90.00
#
_symmetry.space_group_name_H-M   'P 1'
#
loop_
_entity.id
_entity.type
_entity.pdbx_description
1 polymer ?
#
loop_
_entity_poly.entity_id
_entity_poly.type
_entity_poly.pdbx_seq_one_letter_code
_entity_poly.pdbx_strand_id
1 'polypeptide(L)'
;ARGLAAWARSACSLAALHGAGVRSVNRWEYAEQILPERAGRARWVCSRVDTWEGSGRAAVSFEAPGGAAPRPVAELPDTAACGRFGQHVLAGTYWTARSGTRYLLAAGSRRLTGVTAEGAVTATARGPFLTARATGEGPVRLTGRLSDGSALAGLTGLP
;
A
#
# COMPACT_ATOMS: atom_id res chain seq x y z
N ALA A 1 13.39 14.47 13.43
CA ALA A 1 12.70 13.42 14.22
C ALA A 1 11.66 12.59 13.43
N ARG A 2 10.82 13.17 12.53
CA ARG A 2 9.77 12.42 11.80
C ARG A 2 10.28 11.17 11.04
N GLY A 3 11.46 11.23 10.42
CA GLY A 3 12.06 10.07 9.73
C GLY A 3 12.35 8.88 10.65
N LEU A 4 12.93 9.12 11.82
CA LEU A 4 13.23 8.06 12.80
C LEU A 4 11.95 7.39 13.35
N ALA A 5 10.91 8.19 13.63
CA ALA A 5 9.62 7.65 14.09
C ALA A 5 8.92 6.80 13.01
N ALA A 6 9.17 7.10 11.73
CA ALA A 6 8.64 6.34 10.61
C ALA A 6 9.37 4.99 10.44
N TRP A 7 10.69 4.98 10.65
CA TRP A 7 11.50 3.75 10.65
C TRP A 7 11.29 2.88 11.88
N ALA A 8 11.05 3.47 13.06
CA ALA A 8 10.84 2.71 14.30
C ALA A 8 9.70 1.68 14.19
N ARG A 9 8.65 1.99 13.42
CA ARG A 9 7.51 1.08 13.18
C ARG A 9 7.86 -0.12 12.29
N SER A 10 8.87 0.02 11.45
CA SER A 10 9.34 -1.05 10.54
C SER A 10 10.56 -1.80 11.11
N ALA A 11 11.21 -1.28 12.15
CA ALA A 11 12.44 -1.86 12.70
C ALA A 11 12.26 -3.32 13.14
N CYS A 12 11.13 -3.65 13.79
CA CYS A 12 10.86 -5.03 14.23
C CYS A 12 10.73 -6.02 13.06
N SER A 13 10.21 -5.60 11.90
CA SER A 13 10.11 -6.47 10.72
C SER A 13 11.46 -6.67 10.01
N LEU A 14 12.47 -5.82 10.28
CA LEU A 14 13.80 -5.95 9.66
C LEU A 14 14.60 -7.14 10.21
N ALA A 15 14.28 -7.65 11.40
CA ALA A 15 14.95 -8.82 11.96
C ALA A 15 14.85 -10.05 11.04
N ALA A 16 13.73 -10.19 10.32
CA ALA A 16 13.52 -11.25 9.33
C ALA A 16 14.44 -11.17 8.10
N LEU A 17 15.16 -10.06 7.92
CA LEU A 17 16.11 -9.86 6.82
C LEU A 17 17.55 -10.22 7.20
N HIS A 18 17.80 -10.59 8.46
CA HIS A 18 19.13 -10.97 8.91
C HIS A 18 19.66 -12.18 8.12
N GLY A 19 20.90 -12.10 7.62
CA GLY A 19 21.52 -13.15 6.81
C GLY A 19 21.09 -13.19 5.34
N ALA A 20 20.17 -12.33 4.89
CA ALA A 20 19.63 -12.35 3.52
C ALA A 20 20.46 -11.56 2.49
N GLY A 21 21.74 -11.26 2.77
CA GLY A 21 22.62 -10.54 1.83
C GLY A 21 22.15 -9.13 1.47
N VAL A 22 21.51 -8.41 2.40
CA VAL A 22 20.91 -7.09 2.17
C VAL A 22 21.99 -6.05 1.85
N ARG A 23 21.80 -5.34 0.74
CA ARG A 23 22.58 -4.17 0.34
C ARG A 23 21.95 -2.87 0.84
N SER A 24 20.63 -2.72 0.66
CA SER A 24 19.90 -1.55 1.13
C SER A 24 18.44 -1.86 1.41
N VAL A 25 17.88 -1.16 2.40
CA VAL A 25 16.44 -1.12 2.64
C VAL A 25 15.98 0.31 2.46
N ASN A 26 14.98 0.50 1.61
CA ASN A 26 14.37 1.79 1.38
C ASN A 26 12.90 1.73 1.75
N ARG A 27 12.37 2.83 2.31
CA ARG A 27 10.98 2.96 2.74
C ARG A 27 10.39 4.26 2.19
N TRP A 28 9.30 4.16 1.45
CA TRP A 28 8.60 5.30 0.85
C TRP A 28 7.14 5.33 1.29
N GLU A 29 6.76 6.42 1.94
CA GLU A 29 5.36 6.79 2.16
C GLU A 29 4.82 7.39 0.85
N TYR A 30 4.19 6.56 0.02
CA TYR A 30 3.75 6.99 -1.30
C TYR A 30 2.37 7.67 -1.28
N ALA A 31 1.59 7.43 -0.22
CA ALA A 31 0.26 8.01 -0.04
C ALA A 31 -0.14 8.16 1.44
N GLU A 32 -0.90 9.20 1.73
CA GLU A 32 -1.60 9.40 3.01
C GLU A 32 -3.10 9.52 2.71
N GLN A 33 -3.91 8.65 3.30
CA GLN A 33 -5.35 8.55 3.03
C GLN A 33 -6.15 8.94 4.28
N ILE A 34 -7.12 9.84 4.13
CA ILE A 34 -8.10 10.12 5.17
C ILE A 34 -9.05 8.93 5.25
N LEU A 35 -9.19 8.37 6.44
CA LEU A 35 -10.09 7.26 6.69
C LEU A 35 -11.54 7.74 6.86
N PRO A 36 -12.53 6.93 6.44
CA PRO A 36 -13.93 7.25 6.66
C PRO A 36 -14.24 7.31 8.16
N GLU A 37 -15.41 7.86 8.49
CA GLU A 37 -15.88 8.00 9.88
C GLU A 37 -14.95 8.82 10.78
N ARG A 38 -14.19 9.75 10.16
CA ARG A 38 -13.21 10.61 10.87
C ARG A 38 -12.18 9.80 11.66
N ALA A 39 -11.86 8.59 11.21
CA ALA A 39 -10.94 7.69 11.90
C ALA A 39 -9.46 8.12 11.82
N GLY A 40 -9.16 9.25 11.18
CA GLY A 40 -7.82 9.83 11.10
C GLY A 40 -7.18 9.62 9.73
N ARG A 41 -5.84 9.64 9.70
CA ARG A 41 -5.04 9.47 8.48
C ARG A 41 -4.24 8.18 8.56
N ALA A 42 -4.39 7.33 7.56
CA ALA A 42 -3.56 6.16 7.37
C ALA A 42 -2.44 6.45 6.35
N ARG A 43 -1.32 5.75 6.50
CA ARG A 43 -0.21 5.82 5.55
C ARG A 43 -0.13 4.54 4.74
N TRP A 44 0.20 4.71 3.47
CA TRP A 44 0.53 3.62 2.57
C TRP A 44 2.02 3.67 2.30
N VAL A 45 2.68 2.58 2.66
CA VAL A 45 4.13 2.50 2.66
C VAL A 45 4.53 1.39 1.73
N CYS A 46 5.50 1.69 0.87
CA CYS A 46 6.21 0.67 0.16
C CYS A 46 7.66 0.62 0.63
N SER A 47 8.11 -0.58 1.00
CA SER A 47 9.51 -0.83 1.30
C SER A 47 10.13 -1.69 0.20
N ARG A 48 11.39 -1.42 -0.12
CA ARG A 48 12.21 -2.26 -1.01
C ARG A 48 13.43 -2.74 -0.26
N VAL A 49 13.73 -4.02 -0.43
CA VAL A 49 14.97 -4.65 -0.01
C VAL A 49 15.74 -5.01 -1.28
N ASP A 50 16.92 -4.41 -1.43
CA ASP A 50 17.87 -4.78 -2.48
C ASP A 50 18.96 -5.65 -1.87
N THR A 51 19.33 -6.73 -2.54
CA THR A 51 20.42 -7.63 -2.13
C THR A 51 21.68 -7.35 -2.95
N TRP A 52 22.83 -7.84 -2.46
CA TRP A 52 24.10 -7.76 -3.21
C TRP A 52 24.09 -8.58 -4.50
N GLU A 53 23.28 -9.63 -4.56
CA GLU A 53 23.09 -10.48 -5.76
C GLU A 53 22.24 -9.78 -6.85
N GLY A 54 21.70 -8.59 -6.57
CA GLY A 54 20.95 -7.78 -7.53
C GLY A 54 19.44 -8.06 -7.53
N SER A 55 18.95 -8.97 -6.70
CA SER A 55 17.50 -9.20 -6.51
C SER A 55 16.88 -8.07 -5.69
N GLY A 56 15.67 -7.67 -6.07
CA GLY A 56 14.90 -6.61 -5.43
C GLY A 56 13.53 -7.10 -5.04
N ARG A 57 13.21 -7.02 -3.75
CA ARG A 57 11.91 -7.43 -3.20
C ARG A 57 11.19 -6.19 -2.68
N ALA A 58 9.94 -5.99 -3.07
CA ALA A 58 9.12 -4.92 -2.54
C ALA A 58 7.98 -5.45 -1.67
N ALA A 59 7.58 -4.68 -0.66
CA ALA A 59 6.42 -4.96 0.16
C ALA A 59 5.60 -3.69 0.35
N VAL A 60 4.28 -3.83 0.28
CA VAL A 60 3.34 -2.75 0.55
C VAL A 60 2.62 -3.01 1.86
N SER A 61 2.54 -1.98 2.70
CA SER A 61 1.84 -2.04 3.97
C SER A 61 0.93 -0.84 4.18
N PHE A 62 -0.12 -1.09 4.96
CA PHE A 62 -1.08 -0.10 5.42
C PHE A 62 -0.85 0.18 6.91
N GLU A 63 -0.48 1.41 7.24
CA GLU A 63 -0.30 1.87 8.62
C GLU A 63 -1.53 2.65 9.06
N ALA A 64 -2.36 2.05 9.91
CA ALA A 64 -3.52 2.70 10.50
C ALA A 64 -3.09 3.85 11.45
N PRO A 65 -3.94 4.88 11.65
CA PRO A 65 -3.70 5.91 12.66
C PRO A 65 -3.61 5.29 14.06
N GLY A 66 -2.82 5.92 14.93
CA GLY A 66 -2.67 5.50 16.33
C GLY A 66 -1.50 4.54 16.60
N GLY A 67 -0.62 4.29 15.63
CA GLY A 67 0.64 3.58 15.86
C GLY A 67 0.50 2.05 16.00
N ALA A 68 -0.62 1.49 15.57
CA ALA A 68 -0.78 0.04 15.43
C ALA A 68 0.29 -0.53 14.48
N ALA A 69 0.56 -1.83 14.61
CA ALA A 69 1.48 -2.54 13.72
C ALA A 69 1.06 -2.35 12.25
N PRO A 70 2.02 -2.13 11.33
CA PRO A 70 1.72 -2.06 9.89
C PRO A 70 1.03 -3.35 9.44
N ARG A 71 -0.07 -3.23 8.69
CA ARG A 71 -0.76 -4.36 8.08
C ARG A 71 -0.11 -4.67 6.72
N PRO A 72 0.40 -5.90 6.48
CA PRO A 72 0.88 -6.30 5.17
C PRO A 72 -0.26 -6.27 4.15
N VAL A 73 0.02 -5.76 2.95
CA VAL A 73 -0.96 -5.75 1.84
C VAL A 73 -0.50 -6.63 0.71
N ALA A 74 0.76 -6.54 0.31
CA ALA A 74 1.32 -7.35 -0.76
C ALA A 74 2.83 -7.48 -0.62
N GLU A 75 3.37 -8.60 -1.08
CA GLU A 75 4.79 -8.81 -1.31
C GLU A 75 5.04 -9.09 -2.77
N LEU A 76 6.12 -8.53 -3.29
CA LEU A 76 6.50 -8.60 -4.69
C LEU A 76 7.97 -9.04 -4.77
N PRO A 77 8.24 -10.33 -5.05
CA PRO A 77 9.58 -10.76 -5.39
C PRO A 77 9.99 -10.19 -6.76
N ASP A 78 11.30 -10.06 -6.98
CA ASP A 78 11.93 -9.76 -8.27
C ASP A 78 11.28 -8.62 -9.05
N THR A 79 11.07 -7.49 -8.38
CA THR A 79 10.31 -6.37 -8.93
C THR A 79 11.10 -5.06 -9.00
N ALA A 80 10.75 -4.23 -9.98
CA ALA A 80 11.18 -2.84 -10.05
C ALA A 80 10.36 -1.91 -9.15
N ALA A 81 9.24 -2.37 -8.56
CA ALA A 81 8.37 -1.56 -7.73
C ALA A 81 9.12 -0.90 -6.57
N CYS A 82 8.71 0.33 -6.24
CA CYS A 82 9.27 1.14 -5.17
C CYS A 82 10.78 1.27 -5.34
N GLY A 83 11.19 1.64 -6.54
CA GLY A 83 12.58 1.90 -6.88
C GLY A 83 12.64 2.96 -7.97
N ARG A 84 13.84 3.26 -8.45
CA ARG A 84 14.06 4.25 -9.53
C ARG A 84 13.18 3.99 -10.75
N PHE A 85 12.95 2.71 -11.08
CA PHE A 85 12.25 2.29 -12.29
C PHE A 85 10.77 1.93 -12.08
N GLY A 86 10.34 1.65 -10.84
CA GLY A 86 8.94 1.36 -10.49
C GLY A 86 8.41 2.38 -9.49
N GLN A 87 8.15 3.59 -9.94
CA GLN A 87 7.78 4.73 -9.07
C GLN A 87 6.29 4.79 -8.73
N HIS A 88 5.46 4.05 -9.46
CA HIS A 88 4.01 4.08 -9.32
C HIS A 88 3.51 2.79 -8.69
N VAL A 89 2.72 2.97 -7.65
CA VAL A 89 2.15 1.89 -6.85
C VAL A 89 0.68 2.22 -6.65
N LEU A 90 -0.16 1.20 -6.70
CA LEU A 90 -1.54 1.22 -6.25
C LEU A 90 -1.72 -0.03 -5.41
N ALA A 91 -2.31 0.10 -4.24
CA ALA A 91 -2.63 -1.06 -3.40
C ALA A 91 -3.97 -0.89 -2.71
N GLY A 92 -4.56 -2.01 -2.28
CA GLY A 92 -5.84 -2.01 -1.56
C GLY A 92 -5.97 -3.10 -0.52
N THR A 93 -6.81 -2.84 0.47
CA THR A 93 -7.04 -3.70 1.62
C THR A 93 -8.43 -3.43 2.21
N TYR A 94 -9.04 -4.45 2.82
CA TYR A 94 -10.22 -4.24 3.66
C TYR A 94 -9.79 -3.64 5.00
N TRP A 95 -10.63 -2.76 5.52
CA TRP A 95 -10.46 -2.14 6.83
C TRP A 95 -11.81 -1.98 7.51
N THR A 96 -11.86 -2.29 8.79
CA THR A 96 -13.08 -2.18 9.59
C THR A 96 -12.96 -0.97 10.51
N ALA A 97 -13.92 -0.07 10.41
CA ALA A 97 -14.03 1.08 11.29
C ALA A 97 -14.41 0.64 12.71
N ARG A 98 -14.25 1.56 13.68
CA ARG A 98 -14.67 1.31 15.07
C ARG A 98 -16.17 1.05 15.21
N SER A 99 -16.98 1.55 14.28
CA SER A 99 -18.41 1.26 14.21
C SER A 99 -18.74 -0.18 13.80
N GLY A 100 -17.75 -0.95 13.34
CA GLY A 100 -17.95 -2.25 12.71
C GLY A 100 -18.21 -2.18 11.21
N THR A 101 -18.38 -0.99 10.63
CA THR A 101 -18.54 -0.84 9.17
C THR A 101 -17.25 -1.19 8.46
N ARG A 102 -17.33 -2.09 7.48
CA ARG A 102 -16.20 -2.49 6.65
C ARG A 102 -16.11 -1.61 5.40
N TYR A 103 -14.88 -1.29 5.03
CA TYR A 103 -14.53 -0.52 3.85
C TYR A 103 -13.45 -1.23 3.04
N LEU A 104 -13.58 -1.18 1.72
CA LEU A 104 -12.44 -1.32 0.83
C LEU A 104 -11.72 0.04 0.78
N LEU A 105 -10.45 0.03 1.16
CA LEU A 105 -9.55 1.17 0.99
C LEU A 105 -8.57 0.85 -0.12
N ALA A 106 -8.34 1.79 -1.03
CA ALA A 106 -7.22 1.74 -1.95
C ALA A 106 -6.55 3.12 -2.06
N ALA A 107 -5.24 3.09 -2.24
CA ALA A 107 -4.46 4.28 -2.50
C ALA A 107 -3.32 4.00 -3.47
N GLY A 108 -3.08 4.96 -4.35
CA GLY A 108 -1.93 4.97 -5.23
C GLY A 108 -1.04 6.19 -5.09
N SER A 109 0.11 6.14 -5.75
CA SER A 109 1.06 7.24 -5.84
C SER A 109 0.43 8.50 -6.49
N ARG A 110 1.04 9.66 -6.24
CA ARG A 110 0.47 10.99 -6.58
C ARG A 110 0.11 11.23 -8.05
N ARG A 111 0.65 10.43 -8.99
CA ARG A 111 0.33 10.54 -10.43
C ARG A 111 -0.96 9.84 -10.82
N LEU A 112 -1.61 9.10 -9.92
CA LEU A 112 -2.90 8.49 -10.21
C LEU A 112 -4.02 9.55 -10.22
N THR A 113 -4.78 9.55 -11.31
CA THR A 113 -5.92 10.45 -11.56
C THR A 113 -7.26 9.75 -11.37
N GLY A 114 -7.27 8.41 -11.26
CA GLY A 114 -8.44 7.64 -10.92
C GLY A 114 -8.09 6.24 -10.42
N VAL A 115 -9.00 5.67 -9.64
CA VAL A 115 -8.91 4.31 -9.12
C VAL A 115 -10.27 3.63 -9.31
N THR A 116 -10.25 2.41 -9.83
CA THR A 116 -11.41 1.55 -10.03
C THR A 116 -11.21 0.26 -9.25
N ALA A 117 -12.26 -0.18 -8.57
CA ALA A 117 -12.40 -1.48 -7.95
C ALA A 117 -13.53 -2.26 -8.63
N GLU A 118 -13.27 -3.53 -8.93
CA GLU A 118 -14.22 -4.44 -9.56
C GLU A 118 -14.18 -5.81 -8.87
N GLY A 119 -15.34 -6.45 -8.70
CA GLY A 119 -15.48 -7.76 -8.04
C GLY A 119 -16.44 -7.70 -6.86
N ALA A 120 -16.01 -8.16 -5.68
CA ALA A 120 -16.80 -8.12 -4.45
C ALA A 120 -17.19 -6.69 -4.02
N VAL A 121 -16.43 -5.69 -4.47
CA VAL A 121 -16.76 -4.27 -4.35
C VAL A 121 -16.55 -3.62 -5.72
N THR A 122 -17.59 -2.98 -6.24
CA THR A 122 -17.52 -2.19 -7.47
C THR A 122 -17.63 -0.71 -7.14
N ALA A 123 -16.57 0.04 -7.40
CA ALA A 123 -16.53 1.47 -7.13
C ALA A 123 -15.47 2.16 -7.99
N THR A 124 -15.71 3.42 -8.32
CA THR A 124 -14.76 4.28 -9.02
C THR A 124 -14.58 5.57 -8.26
N ALA A 125 -13.35 6.05 -8.17
CA ALA A 125 -13.02 7.32 -7.54
C ALA A 125 -12.10 8.14 -8.45
N ARG A 126 -12.30 9.46 -8.43
CA ARG A 126 -11.37 10.44 -9.01
C ARG A 126 -10.22 10.69 -8.05
N GLY A 127 -9.01 10.82 -8.59
CA GLY A 127 -7.78 10.99 -7.81
C GLY A 127 -7.17 9.65 -7.36
N PRO A 128 -6.16 9.70 -6.48
CA PRO A 128 -5.34 8.54 -6.15
C PRO A 128 -5.92 7.67 -5.02
N PHE A 129 -7.13 7.94 -4.55
CA PHE A 129 -7.73 7.26 -3.40
C PHE A 129 -9.11 6.72 -3.74
N LEU A 130 -9.42 5.53 -3.24
CA LEU A 130 -10.75 4.94 -3.26
C LEU A 130 -11.12 4.49 -1.84
N THR A 131 -12.36 4.78 -1.47
CA THR A 131 -12.97 4.33 -0.23
C THR A 131 -14.40 3.95 -0.55
N ALA A 132 -14.73 2.67 -0.40
CA ALA A 132 -16.05 2.14 -0.68
C ALA A 132 -16.50 1.26 0.49
N ARG A 133 -17.78 1.34 0.87
CA ARG A 133 -18.34 0.40 1.85
C ARG A 133 -18.31 -1.01 1.26
N ALA A 134 -18.00 -1.98 2.09
CA ALA A 134 -18.00 -3.39 1.73
C ALA A 134 -18.92 -4.16 2.67
N THR A 135 -19.78 -5.01 2.13
CA THR A 135 -20.68 -5.87 2.90
C THR A 135 -19.95 -7.11 3.45
N GLY A 136 -18.84 -7.49 2.84
CA GLY A 136 -17.98 -8.60 3.23
C GLY A 136 -16.58 -8.46 2.64
N GLU A 137 -15.76 -9.47 2.83
CA GLU A 137 -14.46 -9.59 2.17
C GLU A 137 -14.59 -10.56 0.99
N GLY A 138 -13.89 -10.28 -0.09
CA GLY A 138 -13.87 -11.09 -1.29
C GLY A 138 -12.96 -10.48 -2.36
N PRO A 139 -12.83 -11.17 -3.51
CA PRO A 139 -11.86 -10.81 -4.53
C PRO A 139 -12.22 -9.50 -5.18
N VAL A 140 -11.21 -8.63 -5.25
CA VAL A 140 -11.30 -7.32 -5.89
C VAL A 140 -10.09 -7.09 -6.76
N ARG A 141 -10.34 -6.76 -8.03
CA ARG A 141 -9.35 -6.22 -8.95
C ARG A 141 -9.31 -4.71 -8.78
N LEU A 142 -8.10 -4.18 -8.62
CA LEU A 142 -7.86 -2.75 -8.60
C LEU A 142 -7.13 -2.31 -9.86
N THR A 143 -7.60 -1.21 -10.45
CA THR A 143 -6.96 -0.58 -11.61
C THR A 143 -6.85 0.92 -11.35
N GLY A 144 -5.66 1.46 -11.60
CA GLY A 144 -5.38 2.89 -11.55
C GLY A 144 -5.22 3.48 -12.94
N ARG A 145 -5.57 4.76 -13.09
CA ARG A 145 -5.23 5.57 -14.27
C ARG A 145 -4.19 6.60 -13.87
N LEU A 146 -3.11 6.69 -14.65
CA LEU A 146 -2.05 7.69 -14.46
C LEU A 146 -2.35 8.95 -15.28
N SER A 147 -1.71 10.06 -14.91
CA SER A 147 -1.86 11.36 -15.60
C SER A 147 -1.46 11.34 -17.08
N ASP A 148 -0.61 10.40 -17.50
CA ASP A 148 -0.23 10.17 -18.90
C ASP A 148 -1.21 9.24 -19.65
N GLY A 149 -2.30 8.84 -19.00
CA GLY A 149 -3.30 7.95 -19.59
C GLY A 149 -2.89 6.49 -19.62
N SER A 150 -1.78 6.08 -19.02
CA SER A 150 -1.45 4.66 -18.82
C SER A 150 -2.28 4.05 -17.67
N ALA A 151 -2.45 2.72 -17.70
CA ALA A 151 -3.11 1.96 -16.64
C ALA A 151 -2.09 1.31 -15.70
N LEU A 152 -2.44 1.22 -14.43
CA LEU A 152 -1.63 0.57 -13.39
C LEU A 152 -2.45 -0.49 -12.69
N ALA A 153 -1.99 -1.74 -12.68
CA ALA A 153 -2.62 -2.79 -11.88
C ALA A 153 -2.37 -2.52 -10.39
N GLY A 154 -3.42 -2.66 -9.58
CA GLY A 154 -3.32 -2.54 -8.13
C GLY A 154 -2.88 -3.85 -7.48
N LEU A 155 -2.12 -3.70 -6.40
CA LEU A 155 -1.61 -4.76 -5.56
C LEU A 155 -2.60 -5.04 -4.45
N THR A 156 -3.10 -6.27 -4.37
CA THR A 156 -4.05 -6.69 -3.35
C THR A 156 -3.59 -8.02 -2.75
N GLY A 157 -3.60 -8.10 -1.42
CA GLY A 157 -3.56 -9.35 -0.66
C GLY A 157 -4.97 -9.75 -0.22
N LEU A 158 -5.96 -9.38 -1.04
CA LEU A 158 -7.37 -9.66 -0.77
C LEU A 158 -7.67 -11.10 -1.21
N PRO A 159 -8.54 -11.83 -0.48
CA PRO A 159 -8.92 -13.21 -0.80
C PRO A 159 -9.64 -13.31 -2.14
#